data_AF-A0A3C1A1F2-F1
#
_entry.id   AF-A0A3C1A1F2-F1
#
_cell.length_a   1.000
_cell.length_b   1.000
_cell.length_c   1.000
_cell.angle_alpha   90.00
_cell.angle_beta   90.00
_cell.angle_gamma   90.00
#
_symmetry.space_group_name_H-M   'P 1'
#
loop_
_entity.id
_entity.type
_entity.pdbx_description
1 polymer ?
#
loop_
_entity_poly.entity_id
_entity_poly.type
_entity_poly.pdbx_seq_one_letter_code
_entity_poly.pdbx_strand_id
1 'polypeptide(L)'
;MSELVSLLTLYVLPLLGPLLVVVGGFTLWRTRRREGRWSLAGSVVVVLGVAFTAFVFWLDPSVFAPVLGPVNRLVERVSGETPQAKVSSYLALVARGDRDGALVLWPANDRLGSDYKGRRHSVTTELEGLGPELSHRVLKIEWWSTCCEPHVITDNREAGFARLWVEVSRDNEARQYVFDLLAPPMPYLGRWEGYPVRHWQILDVYPVEGEPLVWRWPGY
;
A
#
# COMPACT_ATOMS: atom_id res chain seq x y z
N MET A 1 7.04 26.13 -26.01
CA MET A 1 8.35 25.54 -25.60
C MET A 1 8.33 25.06 -24.14
N SER A 2 7.17 24.69 -23.57
CA SER A 2 6.98 24.56 -22.12
C SER A 2 6.73 23.13 -21.61
N GLU A 3 6.04 22.25 -22.35
CA GLU A 3 5.74 20.90 -21.83
C GLU A 3 6.86 19.87 -22.05
N LEU A 4 7.47 19.87 -23.24
CA LEU A 4 8.55 18.93 -23.56
C LEU A 4 9.78 19.11 -22.67
N VAL A 5 10.13 20.36 -22.33
CA VAL A 5 11.25 20.66 -21.42
C VAL A 5 10.90 20.23 -19.99
N SER A 6 9.66 20.44 -19.56
CA SER A 6 9.20 20.00 -18.23
C SER A 6 9.19 18.48 -18.11
N LEU A 7 8.71 17.77 -19.14
CA LEU A 7 8.77 16.30 -19.22
C LEU A 7 10.21 15.80 -19.21
N LEU A 8 11.08 16.35 -20.05
CA LEU A 8 12.51 15.99 -20.07
C LEU A 8 13.17 16.22 -18.71
N THR A 9 12.83 17.29 -18.01
CA THR A 9 13.41 17.58 -16.69
C THR A 9 12.90 16.57 -15.65
N LEU A 10 11.60 16.25 -15.66
CA LEU A 10 10.99 15.23 -14.79
C LEU A 10 11.57 13.82 -14.99
N TYR A 11 12.00 13.46 -16.20
CA TYR A 11 12.56 12.14 -16.48
C TYR A 11 14.09 12.08 -16.42
N VAL A 12 14.81 13.12 -16.83
CA VAL A 12 16.27 13.12 -16.91
C VAL A 12 16.90 13.40 -15.55
N LEU A 13 16.33 14.32 -14.77
CA LEU A 13 16.87 14.71 -13.45
C LEU A 13 16.94 13.54 -12.44
N PRO A 14 15.90 12.69 -12.25
CA PRO A 14 15.98 11.52 -11.37
C PRO A 14 17.01 10.49 -11.83
N LEU A 15 17.31 10.45 -13.13
CA LEU A 15 18.22 9.47 -13.72
C LEU A 15 19.69 9.92 -13.67
N LEU A 16 19.98 11.22 -13.53
CA LEU A 16 21.35 11.73 -13.50
C LEU A 16 22.17 11.15 -12.34
N GLY A 17 21.61 11.10 -11.13
CA GLY A 17 22.28 10.52 -9.96
C GLY A 17 22.63 9.04 -10.16
N PRO A 18 21.65 8.16 -10.45
CA PRO A 18 21.90 6.76 -10.80
C PRO A 18 22.86 6.57 -11.97
N LEU A 19 22.78 7.40 -13.02
CA LEU A 19 23.68 7.36 -14.16
C LEU A 19 25.12 7.66 -13.74
N LEU A 20 25.35 8.66 -12.89
CA LEU A 20 26.67 8.97 -12.33
C LEU A 20 27.21 7.81 -11.47
N VAL A 21 26.35 7.15 -10.70
CA VAL A 21 26.72 5.95 -9.92
C VAL A 21 27.13 4.81 -10.84
N VAL A 22 26.38 4.55 -11.92
CA VAL A 22 26.67 3.47 -12.88
C VAL A 22 27.95 3.76 -13.66
N VAL A 23 28.09 4.96 -14.22
CA VAL A 23 29.29 5.36 -14.99
C VAL A 23 30.51 5.42 -14.07
N GLY A 24 30.39 6.03 -12.89
CA GLY A 24 31.43 6.08 -11.88
C GLY A 24 31.85 4.68 -11.42
N GLY A 25 30.89 3.81 -11.10
CA GLY A 25 31.13 2.41 -10.71
C GLY A 25 31.81 1.61 -11.82
N PHE A 26 31.40 1.78 -13.07
CA PHE A 26 32.03 1.14 -14.22
C PHE A 26 33.47 1.62 -14.44
N THR A 27 33.73 2.92 -14.30
CA THR A 27 35.09 3.47 -14.38
C THR A 27 35.98 2.91 -13.27
N LEU A 28 35.49 2.86 -12.03
CA LEU A 28 36.18 2.26 -10.89
C LEU A 28 36.54 0.79 -11.12
N TRP A 29 35.56 0.00 -11.57
CA TRP A 29 35.76 -1.42 -11.88
C TRP A 29 36.82 -1.60 -12.97
N ARG A 30 36.74 -0.82 -14.05
CA ARG A 30 37.70 -0.88 -15.15
C ARG A 30 39.11 -0.49 -14.73
N THR A 31 39.28 0.58 -13.95
CA THR A 31 40.60 1.01 -13.45
C THR A 31 41.18 -0.01 -12.47
N ARG A 32 40.36 -0.55 -11.56
CA ARG A 32 40.80 -1.59 -10.63
C ARG A 32 41.28 -2.83 -11.37
N ARG A 33 40.58 -3.24 -12.44
CA ARG A 33 40.93 -4.42 -13.24
C ARG A 33 42.23 -4.23 -14.05
N ARG A 34 42.54 -3.01 -14.50
CA ARG A 34 43.75 -2.73 -15.30
C ARG A 34 44.99 -2.43 -14.45
N GLU A 35 44.83 -1.66 -13.39
CA GLU A 35 45.97 -1.06 -12.67
C GLU A 35 46.13 -1.56 -11.23
N GLY A 36 45.20 -2.39 -10.75
CA GLY A 36 45.19 -2.85 -9.36
C GLY A 36 44.91 -1.75 -8.33
N ARG A 37 44.61 -0.52 -8.77
CA ARG A 37 44.37 0.66 -7.92
C ARG A 37 42.97 1.21 -8.15
N TRP A 38 42.40 1.80 -7.10
CA TRP A 38 41.12 2.50 -7.18
C TRP A 38 41.31 3.91 -7.74
N SER A 39 40.46 4.32 -8.67
CA SER A 39 40.46 5.68 -9.21
C SER A 39 39.78 6.64 -8.24
N LEU A 40 40.52 7.61 -7.69
CA LEU A 40 39.96 8.66 -6.85
C LEU A 40 38.85 9.44 -7.56
N ALA A 41 39.03 9.75 -8.86
CA ALA A 41 38.02 10.43 -9.66
C ALA A 41 36.74 9.60 -9.79
N GLY A 42 36.87 8.29 -10.01
CA GLY A 42 35.72 7.38 -10.05
C GLY A 42 34.97 7.34 -8.72
N SER A 43 35.69 7.33 -7.59
CA SER A 43 35.09 7.31 -6.25
C SER A 43 34.35 8.61 -5.96
N VAL A 44 34.92 9.77 -6.32
CA VAL A 44 34.28 11.07 -6.18
C VAL A 44 32.99 11.14 -7.00
N VAL A 45 33.01 10.66 -8.25
CA VAL A 45 31.80 10.63 -9.11
C VAL A 45 30.69 9.78 -8.51
N VAL A 46 31.02 8.59 -7.99
CA VAL A 46 30.01 7.73 -7.31
C VAL A 46 29.44 8.42 -6.07
N VAL A 47 30.30 8.98 -5.21
CA VAL A 47 29.86 9.65 -3.98
C VAL A 47 28.97 10.86 -4.31
N LEU A 48 29.35 11.68 -5.29
CA LEU A 48 28.54 12.81 -5.74
C LEU A 48 27.21 12.34 -6.35
N GLY A 49 27.21 11.25 -7.12
CA GLY A 49 25.99 10.66 -7.66
C GLY A 49 25.02 10.17 -6.58
N VAL A 50 25.54 9.49 -5.54
CA VAL A 50 24.75 9.06 -4.38
C VAL A 50 24.22 10.27 -3.60
N ALA A 51 25.08 11.24 -3.29
CA ALA A 51 24.71 12.44 -2.54
C ALA A 51 23.64 13.27 -3.28
N PHE A 52 23.79 13.43 -4.60
CA PHE A 52 22.80 14.10 -5.44
C PHE A 52 21.47 13.35 -5.45
N THR A 53 21.48 12.02 -5.61
CA THR A 53 20.26 11.20 -5.57
C THR A 53 19.55 11.33 -4.22
N ALA A 54 20.29 11.25 -3.12
CA ALA A 54 19.76 11.41 -1.77
C ALA A 54 19.19 12.82 -1.54
N PHE A 55 19.87 13.86 -2.05
CA PHE A 55 19.43 15.24 -1.96
C PHE A 55 18.15 15.50 -2.75
N VAL A 56 18.07 15.02 -4.00
CA VAL A 56 16.85 15.14 -4.81
C VAL A 56 15.69 14.37 -4.16
N PHE A 57 15.95 13.17 -3.65
CA PHE A 57 14.93 12.36 -2.97
C PHE A 57 14.40 13.06 -1.70
N TRP A 58 15.30 13.69 -0.93
CA TRP A 58 14.91 14.44 0.27
C TRP A 58 14.10 15.71 -0.07
N LEU A 59 14.43 16.40 -1.16
CA LEU A 59 13.72 17.60 -1.58
C LEU A 59 12.33 17.32 -2.18
N ASP A 60 12.24 16.32 -3.07
CA ASP A 60 11.00 15.98 -3.77
C ASP A 60 10.97 14.48 -4.13
N PRO A 61 10.39 13.64 -3.25
CA PRO A 61 10.24 12.21 -3.50
C PRO A 61 9.44 11.89 -4.76
N SER A 62 8.55 12.80 -5.19
CA SER A 62 7.67 12.59 -6.34
C SER A 62 8.43 12.44 -7.66
N VAL A 63 9.64 12.99 -7.73
CA VAL A 63 10.56 12.86 -8.87
C VAL A 63 10.93 11.39 -9.13
N PHE A 64 10.92 10.55 -8.08
CA PHE A 64 11.21 9.11 -8.20
C PHE A 64 9.95 8.24 -8.32
N ALA A 65 8.75 8.81 -8.21
CA ALA A 65 7.48 8.09 -8.28
C ALA A 65 7.32 7.21 -9.53
N PRO A 66 7.75 7.63 -10.75
CA PRO A 66 7.63 6.78 -11.95
C PRO A 66 8.44 5.48 -11.86
N VAL A 67 9.53 5.48 -11.09
CA VAL A 67 10.44 4.33 -10.92
C VAL A 67 10.02 3.51 -9.70
N LEU A 68 9.77 4.15 -8.56
CA LEU A 68 9.45 3.47 -7.31
C LEU A 68 8.03 2.89 -7.29
N GLY A 69 7.05 3.55 -7.91
CA GLY A 69 5.65 3.11 -7.88
C GLY A 69 5.41 1.69 -8.42
N PRO A 70 5.92 1.31 -9.61
CA PRO A 70 5.80 -0.05 -10.12
C PRO A 70 6.47 -1.09 -9.22
N VAL A 71 7.65 -0.77 -8.67
CA VAL A 71 8.40 -1.65 -7.76
C VAL A 71 7.64 -1.85 -6.46
N ASN A 72 7.17 -0.78 -5.82
CA ASN A 72 6.44 -0.84 -4.56
C ASN A 72 5.11 -1.58 -4.71
N ARG A 73 4.40 -1.43 -5.84
CA ARG A 73 3.20 -2.25 -6.13
C ARG A 73 3.50 -3.74 -6.31
N LEU A 74 4.64 -4.06 -6.93
CA LEU A 74 5.06 -5.45 -7.02
C LEU A 74 5.35 -6.02 -5.63
N VAL A 75 6.08 -5.26 -4.80
CA VAL A 75 6.32 -5.59 -3.39
C VAL A 75 5.00 -5.83 -2.66
N GLU A 76 4.05 -4.89 -2.73
CA GLU A 76 2.72 -5.01 -2.11
C GLU A 76 2.01 -6.32 -2.50
N ARG A 77 2.07 -6.68 -3.79
CA ARG A 77 1.43 -7.89 -4.29
C ARG A 77 2.09 -9.16 -3.77
N VAL A 78 3.42 -9.23 -3.79
CA VAL A 78 4.15 -10.44 -3.38
C VAL A 78 4.21 -10.62 -1.87
N SER A 79 4.12 -9.53 -1.10
CA SER A 79 4.07 -9.58 0.37
C SER A 79 2.65 -9.76 0.92
N GLY A 80 1.62 -9.76 0.08
CA GLY A 80 0.22 -9.82 0.54
C GLY A 80 -0.27 -8.51 1.19
N GLU A 81 0.42 -7.39 0.93
CA GLU A 81 0.03 -6.05 1.34
C GLU A 81 -0.94 -5.42 0.32
N THR A 82 -1.99 -6.17 -0.03
CA THR A 82 -3.11 -5.65 -0.82
C THR A 82 -4.40 -5.81 -0.03
N PRO A 83 -5.41 -4.95 -0.22
CA PRO A 83 -6.65 -5.07 0.52
C PRO A 83 -7.31 -6.45 0.37
N GLN A 84 -7.30 -7.00 -0.85
CA GLN A 84 -7.84 -8.33 -1.13
C GLN A 84 -7.10 -9.43 -0.37
N ALA A 85 -5.76 -9.34 -0.28
CA ALA A 85 -4.96 -10.31 0.45
C ALA A 85 -5.20 -10.23 1.97
N LYS A 86 -5.43 -9.04 2.53
CA LYS A 86 -5.78 -8.86 3.96
C LYS A 86 -7.15 -9.45 4.28
N VAL A 87 -8.16 -9.17 3.45
CA VAL A 87 -9.49 -9.79 3.60
C VAL A 87 -9.41 -11.30 3.47
N SER A 88 -8.69 -11.81 2.46
CA SER A 88 -8.53 -13.25 2.26
C SER A 88 -7.82 -13.92 3.44
N SER A 89 -6.80 -13.26 4.01
CA SER A 89 -6.10 -13.76 5.21
C SER A 89 -7.01 -13.80 6.43
N TYR A 90 -7.81 -12.75 6.64
CA TYR A 90 -8.80 -12.71 7.73
C TYR A 90 -9.82 -13.85 7.60
N LEU A 91 -10.45 -14.00 6.43
CA LEU A 91 -11.45 -15.05 6.20
C LEU A 91 -10.85 -16.46 6.29
N ALA A 92 -9.60 -16.65 5.84
CA ALA A 92 -8.91 -17.94 5.98
C ALA A 92 -8.60 -18.29 7.44
N LEU A 93 -8.31 -17.31 8.29
CA LEU A 93 -8.14 -17.54 9.73
C LEU A 93 -9.48 -17.90 10.38
N VAL A 94 -10.55 -17.17 10.05
CA VAL A 94 -11.91 -17.45 10.51
C VAL A 94 -12.37 -18.86 10.10
N ALA A 95 -12.17 -19.25 8.84
CA ALA A 95 -12.54 -20.58 8.35
C ALA A 95 -11.82 -21.72 9.11
N ARG A 96 -10.60 -21.47 9.61
CA ARG A 96 -9.84 -22.44 10.42
C ARG A 96 -10.19 -22.40 11.91
N GLY A 97 -11.12 -21.54 12.34
CA GLY A 97 -11.42 -21.31 13.76
C GLY A 97 -10.31 -20.57 14.51
N ASP A 98 -9.35 -19.94 13.80
CA ASP A 98 -8.31 -19.12 14.42
C ASP A 98 -8.83 -17.68 14.64
N ARG A 99 -9.73 -17.58 15.60
CA ARG A 99 -10.40 -16.33 15.97
C ARG A 99 -9.40 -15.25 16.42
N ASP A 100 -8.42 -15.63 17.23
CA ASP A 100 -7.44 -14.69 17.77
C ASP A 100 -6.55 -14.14 16.65
N GLY A 101 -6.06 -15.01 15.76
CA GLY A 101 -5.32 -14.58 14.57
C GLY A 101 -6.13 -13.64 13.67
N ALA A 102 -7.41 -13.95 13.44
CA ALA A 102 -8.30 -13.09 12.66
C ALA A 102 -8.47 -11.70 13.31
N LEU A 103 -8.64 -11.65 14.63
CA LEU A 103 -8.79 -10.38 15.37
C LEU A 103 -7.50 -9.58 15.49
N VAL A 104 -6.33 -10.16 15.23
CA VAL A 104 -5.08 -9.41 15.06
C VAL A 104 -5.09 -8.62 13.75
N LEU A 105 -5.66 -9.17 12.68
CA LEU A 105 -5.76 -8.48 11.37
C LEU A 105 -6.79 -7.35 11.34
N TRP A 106 -7.74 -7.37 12.27
CA TRP A 106 -8.69 -6.30 12.54
C TRP A 106 -8.46 -5.73 13.94
N PRO A 107 -7.51 -4.81 14.13
CA PRO A 107 -7.01 -4.43 15.45
C PRO A 107 -8.07 -3.79 16.37
N ALA A 108 -7.86 -3.97 17.67
CA ALA A 108 -8.64 -3.26 18.68
C ALA A 108 -8.30 -1.76 18.68
N ASN A 109 -9.27 -0.94 19.04
CA ASN A 109 -9.07 0.50 19.23
C ASN A 109 -10.02 0.98 20.32
N ASP A 110 -9.48 1.22 21.51
CA ASP A 110 -10.25 1.60 22.70
C ASP A 110 -10.98 2.93 22.53
N ARG A 111 -10.52 3.80 21.62
CA ARG A 111 -11.17 5.09 21.35
C ARG A 111 -12.50 4.93 20.60
N LEU A 112 -12.74 3.80 19.96
CA LEU A 112 -13.98 3.52 19.19
C LEU A 112 -15.10 2.92 20.04
N GLY A 113 -14.86 2.70 21.34
CA GLY A 113 -15.89 2.31 22.31
C GLY A 113 -16.35 0.84 22.22
N SER A 114 -17.38 0.53 23.00
CA SER A 114 -17.92 -0.82 23.16
C SER A 114 -18.53 -1.39 21.89
N ASP A 115 -19.15 -0.56 21.06
CA ASP A 115 -19.89 -1.00 19.87
C ASP A 115 -18.92 -1.54 18.81
N TYR A 116 -17.79 -0.87 18.62
CA TYR A 116 -16.72 -1.35 17.75
C TYR A 116 -16.13 -2.67 18.25
N LYS A 117 -15.85 -2.77 19.55
CA LYS A 117 -15.38 -4.03 20.16
C LYS A 117 -16.42 -5.15 20.00
N GLY A 118 -17.69 -4.86 20.22
CA GLY A 118 -18.80 -5.78 20.06
C GLY A 118 -18.91 -6.28 18.61
N ARG A 119 -18.87 -5.36 17.64
CA ARG A 119 -18.92 -5.68 16.20
C ARG A 119 -17.77 -6.59 15.79
N ARG A 120 -16.54 -6.29 16.20
CA ARG A 120 -15.36 -7.13 15.95
C ARG A 120 -15.58 -8.58 16.32
N HIS A 121 -16.05 -8.81 17.55
CA HIS A 121 -16.28 -10.16 18.04
C HIS A 121 -17.53 -10.80 17.42
N SER A 122 -18.62 -10.05 17.26
CA SER A 122 -19.88 -10.57 16.73
C SER A 122 -19.75 -11.03 15.28
N VAL A 123 -19.19 -10.19 14.40
CA VAL A 123 -18.98 -10.51 12.99
C VAL A 123 -18.02 -11.68 12.83
N THR A 124 -16.94 -11.72 13.63
CA THR A 124 -16.01 -12.85 13.60
C THR A 124 -16.69 -14.15 14.02
N THR A 125 -17.50 -14.15 15.09
CA THR A 125 -18.28 -15.33 15.51
C THR A 125 -19.26 -15.78 14.44
N GLU A 126 -19.94 -14.84 13.80
CA GLU A 126 -20.92 -15.13 12.77
C GLU A 126 -20.29 -15.81 11.56
N LEU A 127 -19.17 -15.27 11.07
CA LEU A 127 -18.41 -15.82 9.96
C LEU A 127 -17.79 -17.19 10.32
N GLU A 128 -17.33 -17.37 11.56
CA GLU A 128 -16.82 -18.64 12.07
C GLU A 128 -17.91 -19.73 12.06
N GLY A 129 -19.18 -19.36 12.28
CA GLY A 129 -20.32 -20.26 12.19
C GLY A 129 -20.55 -20.88 10.80
N LEU A 130 -19.98 -20.28 9.74
CA LEU A 130 -19.99 -20.86 8.38
C LEU A 130 -19.01 -22.03 8.25
N GLY A 131 -18.04 -22.17 9.17
CA GLY A 131 -17.12 -23.30 9.24
C GLY A 131 -16.03 -23.32 8.16
N PRO A 132 -15.31 -24.44 8.02
CA PRO A 132 -14.09 -24.54 7.19
C PRO A 132 -14.34 -24.52 5.68
N GLU A 133 -15.59 -24.71 5.26
CA GLU A 133 -16.02 -24.66 3.85
C GLU A 133 -16.36 -23.24 3.39
N LEU A 134 -16.17 -22.24 4.27
CA LEU A 134 -16.32 -20.83 3.94
C LEU A 134 -15.49 -20.49 2.70
N SER A 135 -16.18 -19.91 1.71
CA SER A 135 -15.59 -19.37 0.49
C SER A 135 -15.93 -17.90 0.38
N HIS A 136 -15.15 -17.15 -0.41
CA HIS A 136 -15.39 -15.72 -0.59
C HIS A 136 -15.08 -15.23 -2.00
N ARG A 137 -15.75 -14.16 -2.37
CA ARG A 137 -15.57 -13.46 -3.63
C ARG A 137 -15.66 -11.95 -3.42
N VAL A 138 -14.64 -11.22 -3.86
CA VAL A 138 -14.69 -9.75 -3.90
C VAL A 138 -15.57 -9.32 -5.06
N LEU A 139 -16.65 -8.60 -4.76
CA LEU A 139 -17.64 -8.11 -5.73
C LEU A 139 -17.27 -6.73 -6.29
N LYS A 140 -16.80 -5.84 -5.42
CA LYS A 140 -16.50 -4.44 -5.75
C LYS A 140 -15.39 -3.91 -4.84
N ILE A 141 -14.60 -2.98 -5.37
CA ILE A 141 -13.64 -2.20 -4.59
C ILE A 141 -13.82 -0.72 -4.93
N GLU A 142 -14.04 0.09 -3.91
CA GLU A 142 -13.91 1.55 -4.00
C GLU A 142 -12.59 1.98 -3.40
N TRP A 143 -11.86 2.80 -4.16
CA TRP A 143 -10.59 3.37 -3.74
C TRP A 143 -10.82 4.82 -3.33
N TRP A 144 -10.21 5.22 -2.21
CA TRP A 144 -10.39 6.55 -1.68
C TRP A 144 -9.06 7.26 -1.46
N SER A 145 -9.00 8.52 -1.89
CA SER A 145 -8.01 9.46 -1.37
C SER A 145 -8.32 9.69 0.12
N THR A 146 -7.27 9.76 0.94
CA THR A 146 -7.40 10.04 2.37
C THR A 146 -6.86 11.40 2.79
N CYS A 147 -6.25 12.17 1.87
CA CYS A 147 -5.87 13.55 2.15
C CYS A 147 -6.96 14.54 1.75
N CYS A 148 -6.90 15.70 2.42
CA CYS A 148 -7.25 16.99 1.83
C CYS A 148 -8.72 17.18 1.44
N GLU A 149 -9.61 16.36 2.01
CA GLU A 149 -10.99 16.03 1.59
C GLU A 149 -11.03 14.63 0.97
N PRO A 150 -11.34 13.60 1.78
CA PRO A 150 -11.45 12.25 1.26
C PRO A 150 -12.48 12.16 0.14
N HIS A 151 -12.24 11.35 -0.87
CA HIS A 151 -13.18 11.14 -1.97
C HIS A 151 -12.83 9.87 -2.74
N VAL A 152 -13.81 9.32 -3.44
CA VAL A 152 -13.61 8.16 -4.32
C VAL A 152 -12.72 8.57 -5.48
N ILE A 153 -11.72 7.74 -5.77
CA ILE A 153 -10.77 7.93 -6.87
C ILE A 153 -10.72 6.68 -7.75
N THR A 154 -10.35 6.87 -9.01
CA THR A 154 -10.21 5.77 -9.98
C THR A 154 -8.82 5.13 -9.97
N ASP A 155 -7.78 5.90 -9.64
CA ASP A 155 -6.41 5.41 -9.58
C ASP A 155 -6.10 4.84 -8.19
N ASN A 156 -6.07 3.51 -8.09
CA ASN A 156 -5.78 2.83 -6.83
C ASN A 156 -4.36 3.10 -6.29
N ARG A 157 -3.45 3.67 -7.08
CA ARG A 157 -2.10 4.01 -6.64
C ARG A 157 -2.07 5.20 -5.69
N GLU A 158 -3.08 6.06 -5.74
CA GLU A 158 -3.19 7.23 -4.86
C GLU A 158 -4.06 6.93 -3.62
N ALA A 159 -4.57 5.70 -3.50
CA ALA A 159 -5.52 5.34 -2.45
C ALA A 159 -4.85 5.03 -1.12
N GLY A 160 -5.31 5.70 -0.06
CA GLY A 160 -4.98 5.38 1.34
C GLY A 160 -6.07 4.58 2.06
N PHE A 161 -7.24 4.45 1.43
CA PHE A 161 -8.38 3.71 1.96
C PHE A 161 -9.05 2.91 0.84
N ALA A 162 -9.57 1.72 1.19
CA ALA A 162 -10.26 0.83 0.28
C ALA A 162 -11.50 0.25 0.97
N ARG A 163 -12.65 0.34 0.30
CA ARG A 163 -13.90 -0.30 0.72
C ARG A 163 -14.21 -1.46 -0.21
N LEU A 164 -14.30 -2.66 0.32
CA LEU A 164 -14.51 -3.88 -0.45
C LEU A 164 -15.87 -4.49 -0.11
N TRP A 165 -16.67 -4.79 -1.12
CA TRP A 165 -17.87 -5.60 -0.97
C TRP A 165 -17.49 -7.04 -1.24
N VAL A 166 -17.78 -7.92 -0.29
CA VAL A 166 -17.32 -9.30 -0.29
C VAL A 166 -18.50 -10.19 -0.01
N GLU A 167 -18.77 -11.07 -0.96
CA GLU A 167 -19.66 -12.20 -0.75
C GLU A 167 -18.89 -13.28 -0.01
N VAL A 168 -19.46 -13.75 1.09
CA VAL A 168 -18.99 -14.89 1.86
C VAL A 168 -20.06 -15.95 1.81
N SER A 169 -19.70 -17.15 1.37
CA SER A 169 -20.65 -18.21 1.09
C SER A 169 -20.21 -19.54 1.66
N ARG A 170 -21.20 -20.32 2.07
CA ARG A 170 -21.09 -21.74 2.36
C ARG A 170 -22.29 -22.44 1.73
N ASP A 171 -22.04 -23.47 0.92
CA ASP A 171 -23.09 -24.17 0.17
C ASP A 171 -24.01 -23.19 -0.59
N ASN A 172 -25.31 -23.18 -0.28
CA ASN A 172 -26.32 -22.31 -0.87
C ASN A 172 -26.62 -21.05 -0.03
N GLU A 173 -25.88 -20.81 1.05
CA GLU A 173 -26.02 -19.62 1.88
C GLU A 173 -24.92 -18.62 1.53
N ALA A 174 -25.31 -17.46 1.00
CA ALA A 174 -24.41 -16.36 0.67
C ALA A 174 -24.81 -15.12 1.46
N ARG A 175 -23.82 -14.50 2.10
CA ARG A 175 -23.96 -13.25 2.85
C ARG A 175 -22.96 -12.23 2.29
N GLN A 176 -23.32 -10.96 2.33
CA GLN A 176 -22.44 -9.89 1.86
C GLN A 176 -21.98 -9.01 3.02
N TYR A 177 -20.67 -8.79 3.07
CA TYR A 177 -20.03 -7.92 4.03
C TYR A 177 -19.25 -6.83 3.30
N VAL A 178 -19.12 -5.69 3.97
CA VAL A 178 -18.25 -4.60 3.58
C VAL A 178 -17.02 -4.64 4.49
N PHE A 179 -15.85 -4.63 3.87
CA PHE A 179 -14.57 -4.51 4.54
C PHE A 179 -13.98 -3.14 4.24
N ASP A 180 -13.81 -2.34 5.28
CA ASP A 180 -13.10 -1.08 5.22
C ASP A 180 -11.64 -1.31 5.60
N LEU A 181 -10.72 -0.95 4.72
CA LEU A 181 -9.29 -1.08 4.95
C LEU A 181 -8.58 0.26 4.81
N LEU A 182 -7.59 0.45 5.67
CA LEU A 182 -6.81 1.67 5.76
C LEU A 182 -5.32 1.36 5.63
N ALA A 183 -4.59 2.21 4.91
CA ALA A 183 -3.14 2.16 4.82
C ALA A 183 -2.52 3.22 5.75
N PRO A 184 -2.09 2.84 6.98
CA PRO A 184 -1.28 3.71 7.81
C PRO A 184 0.14 3.90 7.25
N PRO A 185 0.79 5.05 7.57
CA PRO A 185 0.23 6.20 8.26
C PRO A 185 -0.78 6.97 7.39
N MET A 186 -1.67 7.72 8.04
CA MET A 186 -2.66 8.57 7.38
C MET A 186 -2.28 10.06 7.48
N PRO A 187 -2.51 10.87 6.43
CA PRO A 187 -3.01 10.48 5.11
C PRO A 187 -1.94 9.78 4.24
N TYR A 188 -2.38 9.01 3.25
CA TYR A 188 -1.49 8.46 2.22
C TYR A 188 -1.38 9.48 1.08
N LEU A 189 -0.17 9.95 0.78
CA LEU A 189 0.05 11.03 -0.18
C LEU A 189 0.44 10.53 -1.59
N GLY A 190 0.49 9.21 -1.78
CA GLY A 190 0.68 8.57 -3.08
C GLY A 190 1.88 9.10 -3.84
N ARG A 191 1.65 9.72 -4.99
CA ARG A 191 2.73 10.27 -5.84
C ARG A 191 3.67 11.19 -5.10
N TRP A 192 3.17 12.03 -4.19
CA TRP A 192 3.97 13.04 -3.49
C TRP A 192 5.06 12.42 -2.61
N GLU A 193 4.82 11.21 -2.11
CA GLU A 193 5.78 10.43 -1.32
C GLU A 193 6.49 9.35 -2.16
N GLY A 194 6.32 9.36 -3.49
CA GLY A 194 6.94 8.36 -4.36
C GLY A 194 6.26 6.98 -4.33
N TYR A 195 4.97 6.93 -3.98
CA TYR A 195 4.17 5.71 -3.82
C TYR A 195 4.80 4.71 -2.82
N PRO A 196 4.95 5.08 -1.53
CA PRO A 196 5.51 4.16 -0.55
C PRO A 196 4.64 2.89 -0.43
N VAL A 197 5.27 1.78 -0.05
CA VAL A 197 4.58 0.50 0.19
C VAL A 197 3.55 0.72 1.30
N ARG A 198 2.30 0.39 1.01
CA ARG A 198 1.21 0.49 1.98
C ARG A 198 1.13 -0.78 2.81
N HIS A 199 0.88 -0.62 4.10
CA HIS A 199 0.63 -1.73 5.02
C HIS A 199 -0.83 -1.76 5.42
N TRP A 200 -1.68 -2.33 4.56
CA TRP A 200 -3.13 -2.30 4.72
C TRP A 200 -3.60 -3.04 5.98
N GLN A 201 -4.54 -2.44 6.70
CA GLN A 201 -5.15 -2.99 7.91
C GLN A 201 -6.67 -2.92 7.81
N ILE A 202 -7.37 -3.93 8.35
CA ILE A 202 -8.82 -3.90 8.44
C ILE A 202 -9.21 -2.87 9.51
N LEU A 203 -10.02 -1.90 9.10
CA LEU A 203 -10.54 -0.84 9.94
C LEU A 203 -11.93 -1.20 10.47
N ASP A 204 -12.82 -1.73 9.62
CA ASP A 204 -14.16 -2.15 10.00
C ASP A 204 -14.65 -3.29 9.09
N VAL A 205 -15.54 -4.13 9.63
CA VAL A 205 -16.24 -5.18 8.87
C VAL A 205 -17.69 -5.21 9.32
N TYR A 206 -18.62 -5.11 8.38
CA TYR A 206 -20.05 -5.04 8.68
C TYR A 206 -20.88 -5.65 7.55
N PRO A 207 -22.10 -6.16 7.81
CA PRO A 207 -22.99 -6.63 6.75
C PRO A 207 -23.34 -5.49 5.80
N VAL A 208 -23.65 -5.78 4.53
CA VAL A 208 -23.91 -4.76 3.51
C VAL A 208 -25.06 -3.80 3.85
N GLU A 209 -26.05 -4.27 4.61
CA GLU A 209 -27.19 -3.48 5.09
C GLU A 209 -26.86 -2.63 6.35
N GLY A 210 -25.64 -2.78 6.89
CA GLY A 210 -25.17 -2.05 8.05
C GLY A 210 -24.40 -0.78 7.67
N GLU A 211 -24.22 0.10 8.65
CA GLU A 211 -23.45 1.34 8.51
C GLU A 211 -22.01 1.20 9.05
N PRO A 212 -21.02 1.86 8.43
CA PRO A 212 -19.65 1.90 8.94
C PRO A 212 -19.60 2.60 10.31
N LEU A 213 -18.89 1.99 11.24
CA LEU A 213 -18.66 2.57 12.57
C LEU A 213 -17.52 3.58 12.53
N VAL A 214 -16.55 3.40 11.63
CA VAL A 214 -15.30 4.18 11.62
C VAL A 214 -15.23 5.15 10.44
N TRP A 215 -15.34 4.67 9.20
CA TRP A 215 -15.22 5.51 8.01
C TRP A 215 -16.59 5.90 7.43
N ARG A 216 -17.15 7.01 7.93
CA ARG A 216 -18.50 7.48 7.57
C ARG A 216 -18.57 8.44 6.38
N TRP A 217 -17.47 8.62 5.63
CA TRP A 217 -17.38 9.68 4.62
C TRP A 217 -18.02 9.33 3.25
N PRO A 218 -18.58 10.31 2.50
CA PRO A 218 -18.96 11.66 2.93
C PRO A 218 -20.28 11.59 3.69
N GLY A 219 -20.23 11.71 5.01
CA GLY A 219 -21.41 11.48 5.85
C GLY A 219 -21.34 12.27 7.13
N TYR A 220 -22.45 12.97 7.36
CA TYR A 220 -22.79 13.87 8.45
C TYR A 220 -22.84 13.17 9.81
#